data_AF-A0A2G9MB51-F1
#
_entry.id   AF-A0A2G9MB51-F1
#
_cell.length_a   1.000
_cell.length_b   1.000
_cell.length_c   1.000
_cell.angle_alpha   90.00
_cell.angle_beta   90.00
_cell.angle_gamma   90.00
#
_symmetry.space_group_name_H-M   'P 1'
#
loop_
_entity.id
_entity.type
_entity.pdbx_description
1 polymer ?
#
loop_
_entity_poly.entity_id
_entity_poly.type
_entity_poly.pdbx_seq_one_letter_code
_entity_poly.pdbx_strand_id
1 'polypeptide(L)'
;MVGTGAVVFTDNGRRAELGRACIHPDYRGLRNGNGKGAFSELIAERITHALEQGAQIVHSTGVTSHPKTQAGLEENECRALALEQGKYAVLYDPENGQRETSLEMVSLASPVLKRRGLVTIPEDAITLVEYIIGSANAPIEIRTPSGVYHGAAITASYDPISQHTLFFVVPGNKPLTEILTRINSAVAKDTYVQVKISAVEGVAAPIHHALAELGFKATGFLPGWIKRGPFIDDALVMERTNVGLDAGKIHLLGSARELARKAGYNIVQYANGTKPELSRA
;
A
#
# COMPACT_ATOMS: atom_id res chain seq x y z
N MET A 1 24.88 19.46 -0.77
CA MET A 1 23.80 18.46 -0.82
C MET A 1 23.76 17.76 0.54
N VAL A 2 22.67 17.89 1.30
CA VAL A 2 22.56 17.42 2.72
C VAL A 2 21.91 16.03 2.88
N GLY A 3 21.58 15.39 1.75
CA GLY A 3 20.96 14.07 1.68
C GLY A 3 20.99 13.49 0.26
N THR A 4 20.58 12.23 0.14
CA THR A 4 20.49 11.50 -1.14
C THR A 4 19.14 10.79 -1.23
N GLY A 5 18.67 10.51 -2.44
CA GLY A 5 17.44 9.76 -2.70
C GLY A 5 17.32 9.43 -4.18
N ALA A 6 16.75 8.27 -4.48
CA ALA A 6 16.61 7.75 -5.84
C ALA A 6 15.15 7.80 -6.31
N VAL A 7 14.97 7.96 -7.63
CA VAL A 7 13.70 7.69 -8.32
C VAL A 7 13.90 6.46 -9.18
N VAL A 8 13.14 5.40 -8.91
CA VAL A 8 13.22 4.14 -9.66
C VAL A 8 11.99 4.01 -10.54
N PHE A 9 12.20 3.97 -11.85
CA PHE A 9 11.14 3.85 -12.83
C PHE A 9 10.87 2.37 -13.16
N THR A 10 9.60 2.00 -13.14
CA THR A 10 9.08 0.68 -13.51
C THR A 10 7.91 0.84 -14.50
N ASP A 11 7.44 -0.28 -15.07
CA ASP A 11 6.33 -0.29 -16.03
C ASP A 11 6.55 0.61 -17.26
N ASN A 12 7.79 0.63 -17.78
CA ASN A 12 8.26 1.50 -18.87
C ASN A 12 8.13 3.00 -18.55
N GLY A 13 8.54 3.41 -17.35
CA GLY A 13 8.52 4.81 -16.92
C GLY A 13 7.20 5.28 -16.31
N ARG A 14 6.14 4.47 -16.40
CA ARG A 14 4.80 4.81 -15.90
C ARG A 14 4.77 4.96 -14.38
N ARG A 15 5.48 4.09 -13.63
CA ARG A 15 5.49 4.12 -12.18
C ARG A 15 6.86 4.51 -11.69
N ALA A 16 6.92 5.48 -10.79
CA ALA A 16 8.13 5.96 -10.17
C ALA A 16 8.05 5.71 -8.65
N GLU A 17 8.99 4.93 -8.13
CA GLU A 17 9.19 4.73 -6.71
C GLU A 17 10.23 5.75 -6.20
N LEU A 18 9.84 6.54 -5.21
CA LEU A 18 10.74 7.37 -4.41
C LEU A 18 11.36 6.47 -3.34
N GLY A 19 12.63 6.14 -3.52
CA GLY A 19 13.30 5.14 -2.68
C GLY A 19 14.63 5.65 -2.16
N ARG A 20 15.13 4.95 -1.13
CA ARG A 20 16.52 5.08 -0.64
C ARG A 20 16.87 6.52 -0.23
N ALA A 21 15.88 7.26 0.26
CA ALA A 21 16.05 8.62 0.74
C ALA A 21 16.73 8.62 2.12
N CYS A 22 17.82 9.37 2.25
CA CYS A 22 18.55 9.53 3.50
C CYS A 22 19.03 10.97 3.65
N ILE A 23 18.82 11.54 4.82
CA ILE A 23 19.35 12.85 5.22
C ILE A 23 20.50 12.63 6.20
N HIS A 24 21.58 13.40 6.03
CA HIS A 24 22.71 13.38 6.94
C HIS A 24 22.24 13.69 8.38
N PRO A 25 22.68 12.94 9.41
CA PRO A 25 22.19 13.07 10.79
C PRO A 25 22.12 14.52 11.32
N ASP A 26 23.18 15.29 11.09
CA ASP A 26 23.29 16.69 11.56
C ASP A 26 22.24 17.64 10.96
N TYR A 27 21.59 17.23 9.87
CA TYR A 27 20.57 18.02 9.18
C TYR A 27 19.15 17.48 9.40
N ARG A 28 19.01 16.39 10.16
CA ARG A 28 17.69 15.82 10.47
C ARG A 28 16.95 16.71 11.45
N GLY A 29 15.70 17.04 11.14
CA GLY A 29 14.85 17.86 12.00
C GLY A 29 15.11 19.36 11.92
N LEU A 30 16.17 19.79 11.21
CA LEU A 30 16.34 21.19 10.85
C LEU A 30 15.28 21.59 9.82
N ARG A 31 14.69 22.77 10.02
CA ARG A 31 13.73 23.39 9.10
C ARG A 31 14.38 24.60 8.43
N ASN A 32 14.10 24.78 7.15
CA ASN A 32 14.52 25.95 6.38
C ASN A 32 13.66 27.19 6.73
N GLY A 33 13.96 28.33 6.12
CA GLY A 33 13.19 29.58 6.31
C GLY A 33 11.70 29.50 5.89
N ASN A 34 11.32 28.48 5.11
CA ASN A 34 9.95 28.21 4.69
C ASN A 34 9.26 27.14 5.58
N GLY A 35 9.88 26.76 6.69
CA GLY A 35 9.37 25.75 7.62
C GLY A 35 9.46 24.30 7.13
N LYS A 36 10.05 24.02 5.97
CA LYS A 36 10.23 22.65 5.44
C LYS A 36 11.54 22.03 5.92
N GLY A 37 11.51 20.74 6.26
CA GLY A 37 12.72 19.99 6.58
C GLY A 37 13.45 19.49 5.33
N ALA A 38 14.74 19.19 5.45
CA ALA A 38 15.57 18.70 4.33
C ALA A 38 15.03 17.42 3.66
N PHE A 39 14.39 16.53 4.43
CA PHE A 39 13.71 15.35 3.87
C PHE A 39 12.52 15.76 2.99
N SER A 40 11.72 16.72 3.46
CA SER A 40 10.54 17.19 2.74
C SER A 40 10.93 17.87 1.42
N GLU A 41 11.99 18.68 1.42
CA GLU A 41 12.53 19.27 0.18
C GLU A 41 13.03 18.23 -0.81
N LEU A 42 13.80 17.24 -0.33
CA LEU A 42 14.30 16.15 -1.17
C LEU A 42 13.15 15.36 -1.81
N ILE A 43 12.12 15.03 -1.04
CA ILE A 43 10.94 14.31 -1.57
C ILE A 43 10.21 15.16 -2.61
N ALA A 44 9.99 16.46 -2.35
CA ALA A 44 9.36 17.35 -3.32
C ALA A 44 10.13 17.39 -4.64
N GLU A 45 11.45 17.57 -4.60
CA GLU A 45 12.32 17.58 -5.80
C GLU A 45 12.20 16.27 -6.59
N ARG A 46 12.16 15.13 -5.89
CA ARG A 46 12.08 13.79 -6.52
C ARG A 46 10.69 13.52 -7.10
N ILE A 47 9.62 14.01 -6.48
CA ILE A 47 8.26 13.97 -7.05
C ILE A 47 8.22 14.77 -8.34
N THR A 48 8.70 16.02 -8.32
CA THR A 48 8.76 16.88 -9.52
C THR A 48 9.53 16.20 -10.64
N HIS A 49 10.73 15.70 -10.35
CA HIS A 49 11.54 14.98 -11.33
C HIS A 49 10.79 13.77 -11.92
N ALA A 50 10.15 12.94 -11.09
CA ALA A 50 9.40 11.78 -11.56
C ALA A 50 8.26 12.17 -12.51
N LEU A 51 7.52 13.22 -12.19
CA LEU A 51 6.42 13.73 -13.01
C LEU A 51 6.92 14.33 -14.33
N GLU A 52 8.02 15.08 -14.31
CA GLU A 52 8.67 15.62 -15.51
C GLU A 52 9.17 14.53 -16.46
N GLN A 53 9.58 13.38 -15.92
CA GLN A 53 9.94 12.19 -16.71
C GLN A 53 8.72 11.38 -17.20
N GLY A 54 7.49 11.86 -16.94
CA GLY A 54 6.25 11.27 -17.46
C GLY A 54 5.62 10.19 -16.59
N ALA A 55 6.05 10.03 -15.33
CA ALA A 55 5.44 9.09 -14.41
C ALA A 55 3.94 9.39 -14.21
N GLN A 56 3.12 8.35 -14.32
CA GLN A 56 1.67 8.40 -14.07
C GLN A 56 1.33 8.11 -12.61
N ILE A 57 2.21 7.37 -11.92
CA ILE A 57 2.13 7.03 -10.51
C ILE A 57 3.47 7.38 -9.88
N VAL A 58 3.46 8.23 -8.87
CA VAL A 58 4.61 8.49 -8.01
C VAL A 58 4.26 7.99 -6.62
N HIS A 59 5.04 7.05 -6.11
CA HIS A 59 4.78 6.41 -4.82
C HIS A 59 6.05 6.22 -4.02
N SER A 60 5.91 5.95 -2.73
CA SER A 60 6.99 5.59 -1.83
C SER A 60 6.46 4.60 -0.79
N THR A 61 7.38 3.94 -0.10
CA THR A 61 7.03 3.08 1.02
C THR A 61 7.32 3.80 2.34
N GLY A 62 6.28 4.05 3.12
CA GLY A 62 6.42 4.50 4.51
C GLY A 62 6.55 3.29 5.43
N VAL A 63 7.54 3.25 6.32
CA VAL A 63 7.65 2.17 7.32
C VAL A 63 7.12 2.64 8.68
N THR A 64 6.54 1.72 9.45
CA THR A 64 5.88 2.03 10.72
C THR A 64 6.84 2.23 11.88
N SER A 65 8.01 1.60 11.85
CA SER A 65 9.10 1.83 12.82
C SER A 65 9.75 3.22 12.70
N HIS A 66 9.51 3.94 11.61
CA HIS A 66 10.00 5.31 11.40
C HIS A 66 8.88 6.31 11.10
N PRO A 67 8.10 6.74 12.11
CA PRO A 67 6.99 7.70 11.94
C PRO A 67 7.41 9.02 11.26
N LYS A 68 8.67 9.44 11.40
CA LYS A 68 9.20 10.64 10.74
C LYS A 68 9.19 10.53 9.21
N THR A 69 9.38 9.33 8.66
CA THR A 69 9.29 9.09 7.21
C THR A 69 7.85 9.25 6.74
N GLN A 70 6.88 8.72 7.49
CA GLN A 70 5.46 8.90 7.18
C GLN A 70 5.09 10.39 7.19
N ALA A 71 5.46 11.11 8.26
CA ALA A 71 5.17 12.54 8.38
C ALA A 71 5.79 13.35 7.22
N GLY A 72 7.04 13.07 6.86
CA GLY A 72 7.72 13.75 5.75
C GLY A 72 7.09 13.48 4.38
N LEU A 73 6.55 12.27 4.17
CA LEU A 73 5.78 11.93 2.96
C LEU A 73 4.41 12.63 2.98
N GLU A 74 3.72 12.67 4.12
CA GLU A 74 2.42 13.37 4.24
C GLU A 74 2.54 14.89 4.05
N GLU A 75 3.63 15.50 4.52
CA GLU A 75 4.00 16.91 4.26
C GLU A 75 4.15 17.22 2.76
N ASN A 76 4.43 16.20 1.93
CA ASN A 76 4.55 16.31 0.46
C ASN A 76 3.34 15.74 -0.26
N GLU A 77 2.17 15.78 0.39
CA GLU A 77 0.91 15.32 -0.17
C GLU A 77 0.97 13.87 -0.67
N CYS A 78 1.76 13.02 -0.02
CA CYS A 78 1.59 11.58 -0.16
C CYS A 78 0.50 11.10 0.81
N ARG A 79 -0.28 10.10 0.39
CA ARG A 79 -1.31 9.46 1.21
C ARG A 79 -1.10 7.96 1.25
N ALA A 80 -1.26 7.37 2.42
CA ALA A 80 -1.25 5.92 2.57
C ALA A 80 -2.51 5.34 1.91
N LEU A 81 -2.34 4.48 0.91
CA LEU A 81 -3.42 3.85 0.17
C LEU A 81 -3.50 2.33 0.38
N ALA A 82 -2.45 1.73 0.94
CA ALA A 82 -2.48 0.35 1.41
C ALA A 82 -1.60 0.17 2.64
N LEU A 83 -2.05 -0.69 3.56
CA LEU A 83 -1.28 -1.19 4.69
C LEU A 83 -0.71 -2.57 4.35
N GLU A 84 0.54 -2.81 4.71
CA GLU A 84 1.27 -4.04 4.40
C GLU A 84 1.89 -4.62 5.67
N GLN A 85 1.14 -5.46 6.40
CA GLN A 85 1.53 -5.92 7.74
C GLN A 85 2.61 -6.98 7.72
N GLY A 86 3.77 -6.66 8.32
CA GLY A 86 4.90 -7.59 8.41
C GLY A 86 5.53 -7.93 7.06
N LYS A 87 5.39 -7.05 6.05
CA LYS A 87 5.93 -7.25 4.71
C LYS A 87 7.43 -7.49 4.71
N TYR A 88 8.21 -6.59 5.31
CA TYR A 88 9.67 -6.76 5.31
C TYR A 88 10.14 -7.65 6.45
N ALA A 89 11.30 -8.27 6.23
CA ALA A 89 12.03 -9.01 7.25
C ALA A 89 12.33 -8.13 8.48
N VAL A 90 12.85 -8.76 9.52
CA VAL A 90 13.22 -8.10 10.76
C VAL A 90 14.46 -7.23 10.53
N LEU A 91 14.25 -6.00 10.06
CA LEU A 91 15.33 -5.07 9.68
C LEU A 91 15.71 -4.12 10.82
N TYR A 92 14.76 -3.77 11.69
CA TYR A 92 14.92 -2.68 12.66
C TYR A 92 14.84 -3.11 14.12
N ASP A 93 14.39 -4.34 14.39
CA ASP A 93 14.28 -4.91 15.74
C ASP A 93 14.61 -6.42 15.76
N PRO A 94 15.86 -6.80 15.41
CA PRO A 94 16.29 -8.21 15.28
C PRO A 94 16.15 -8.99 16.59
N GLU A 95 16.30 -8.33 17.74
CA GLU A 95 16.24 -8.96 19.05
C GLU A 95 14.83 -9.42 19.42
N ASN A 96 13.80 -8.69 18.97
CA ASN A 96 12.41 -9.05 19.23
C ASN A 96 11.72 -9.73 18.05
N GLY A 97 12.42 -9.91 16.92
CA GLY A 97 11.89 -10.63 15.76
C GLY A 97 10.70 -9.95 15.06
N GLN A 98 10.44 -8.66 15.33
CA GLN A 98 9.27 -7.97 14.78
C GLN A 98 9.50 -7.64 13.30
N ARG A 99 8.64 -8.19 12.44
CA ARG A 99 8.62 -7.86 11.01
C ARG A 99 8.08 -6.46 10.78
N GLU A 100 8.61 -5.77 9.78
CA GLU A 100 8.25 -4.38 9.52
C GLU A 100 6.93 -4.30 8.77
N THR A 101 6.01 -3.50 9.31
CA THR A 101 4.80 -3.09 8.62
C THR A 101 5.09 -1.86 7.79
N SER A 102 4.62 -1.86 6.55
CA SER A 102 4.79 -0.73 5.63
C SER A 102 3.47 -0.19 5.10
N LEU A 103 3.57 0.96 4.46
CA LEU A 103 2.48 1.73 3.87
C LEU A 103 2.86 2.02 2.42
N GLU A 104 1.97 1.65 1.50
CA GLU A 104 2.07 2.11 0.12
C GLU A 104 1.53 3.55 0.08
N MET A 105 2.44 4.53 -0.03
CA MET A 105 2.11 5.95 0.00
C MET A 105 2.20 6.53 -1.40
N VAL A 106 1.10 7.06 -1.93
CA VAL A 106 1.03 7.62 -3.29
C VAL A 106 0.95 9.13 -3.22
N SER A 107 1.73 9.83 -4.05
CA SER A 107 1.64 11.29 -4.20
C SER A 107 0.31 11.67 -4.85
N LEU A 108 -0.41 12.63 -4.26
CA LEU A 108 -1.66 13.18 -4.80
C LEU A 108 -1.48 13.94 -6.13
N ALA A 109 -0.23 14.27 -6.47
CA ALA A 109 0.14 14.82 -7.78
C ALA A 109 0.18 13.76 -8.90
N SER A 110 0.08 12.47 -8.56
CA SER A 110 0.07 11.38 -9.55
C SER A 110 -1.07 11.55 -10.56
N PRO A 111 -0.80 11.66 -11.88
CA PRO A 111 -1.82 11.86 -12.90
C PRO A 111 -2.95 10.81 -12.87
N VAL A 112 -2.62 9.56 -12.52
CA VAL A 112 -3.60 8.47 -12.47
C VAL A 112 -4.75 8.74 -11.51
N LEU A 113 -4.52 9.52 -10.44
CA LEU A 113 -5.53 9.85 -9.44
C LEU A 113 -6.55 10.86 -9.96
N LYS A 114 -6.28 11.55 -11.08
CA LYS A 114 -7.22 12.48 -11.71
C LYS A 114 -8.10 11.82 -12.77
N ARG A 115 -7.81 10.56 -13.10
CA ARG A 115 -8.59 9.75 -14.05
C ARG A 115 -9.97 9.46 -13.48
N ARG A 116 -11.01 9.66 -14.29
CA ARG A 116 -12.35 9.13 -13.99
C ARG A 116 -12.37 7.61 -14.15
N GLY A 117 -12.88 6.91 -13.16
CA GLY A 117 -12.87 5.47 -13.12
C GLY A 117 -14.19 4.90 -12.64
N LEU A 118 -14.36 3.62 -12.91
CA LEU A 118 -15.46 2.83 -12.41
C LEU A 118 -14.89 1.51 -11.92
N VAL A 119 -15.22 1.14 -10.69
CA VAL A 119 -14.71 -0.09 -10.07
C VAL A 119 -15.85 -0.93 -9.51
N THR A 120 -15.61 -2.24 -9.47
CA THR A 120 -16.50 -3.21 -8.84
C THR A 120 -15.87 -3.69 -7.55
N ILE A 121 -16.51 -3.42 -6.42
CA ILE A 121 -15.95 -3.65 -5.08
C ILE A 121 -16.94 -4.49 -4.25
N PRO A 122 -16.48 -5.54 -3.55
CA PRO A 122 -17.33 -6.32 -2.65
C PRO A 122 -17.78 -5.47 -1.45
N GLU A 123 -18.98 -5.75 -0.94
CA GLU A 123 -19.68 -4.90 0.04
C GLU A 123 -18.85 -4.61 1.30
N ASP A 124 -18.17 -5.63 1.81
CA ASP A 124 -17.32 -5.57 3.00
C ASP A 124 -16.03 -4.73 2.82
N ALA A 125 -15.61 -4.49 1.58
CA ALA A 125 -14.47 -3.62 1.25
C ALA A 125 -14.88 -2.18 0.89
N ILE A 126 -16.17 -1.89 0.68
CA ILE A 126 -16.64 -0.56 0.20
C ILE A 126 -16.16 0.56 1.11
N THR A 127 -16.34 0.44 2.43
CA THR A 127 -15.97 1.50 3.38
C THR A 127 -14.47 1.84 3.36
N LEU A 128 -13.61 0.84 3.11
CA LEU A 128 -12.17 1.05 2.93
C LEU A 128 -11.88 1.78 1.62
N VAL A 129 -12.51 1.34 0.53
CA VAL A 129 -12.27 1.90 -0.80
C VAL A 129 -12.81 3.33 -0.90
N GLU A 130 -13.99 3.63 -0.36
CA GLU A 130 -14.55 4.98 -0.29
C GLU A 130 -13.64 5.94 0.48
N TYR A 131 -13.08 5.50 1.62
CA TYR A 131 -12.11 6.28 2.37
C TYR A 131 -10.90 6.64 1.50
N ILE A 132 -10.34 5.66 0.81
CA ILE A 132 -9.16 5.87 -0.05
C ILE A 132 -9.48 6.81 -1.20
N ILE A 133 -10.57 6.58 -1.94
CA ILE A 133 -11.04 7.42 -3.04
C ILE A 133 -11.23 8.87 -2.56
N GLY A 134 -11.90 9.06 -1.42
CA GLY A 134 -12.10 10.38 -0.83
C GLY A 134 -10.79 11.05 -0.40
N SER A 135 -9.90 10.32 0.27
CA SER A 135 -8.61 10.84 0.74
C SER A 135 -7.67 11.25 -0.40
N ALA A 136 -7.77 10.55 -1.54
CA ALA A 136 -7.00 10.80 -2.74
C ALA A 136 -7.64 11.81 -3.69
N ASN A 137 -8.89 12.23 -3.42
CA ASN A 137 -9.74 12.98 -4.34
C ASN A 137 -9.81 12.32 -5.73
N ALA A 138 -9.87 10.99 -5.77
CA ALA A 138 -9.93 10.24 -7.01
C ALA A 138 -11.38 10.23 -7.53
N PRO A 139 -11.67 10.63 -8.78
CA PRO A 139 -13.04 10.64 -9.29
C PRO A 139 -13.45 9.23 -9.78
N ILE A 140 -13.50 8.28 -8.86
CA ILE A 140 -13.81 6.87 -9.12
C ILE A 140 -15.18 6.54 -8.53
N GLU A 141 -16.05 5.97 -9.35
CA GLU A 141 -17.36 5.47 -8.94
C GLU A 141 -17.28 3.98 -8.55
N ILE A 142 -17.97 3.61 -7.48
CA ILE A 142 -18.08 2.21 -7.03
C ILE A 142 -19.41 1.64 -7.52
N ARG A 143 -19.36 0.41 -8.05
CA ARG A 143 -20.54 -0.41 -8.35
C ARG A 143 -20.56 -1.67 -7.52
N THR A 144 -21.78 -2.08 -7.19
CA THR A 144 -22.07 -3.39 -6.61
C THR A 144 -21.83 -4.48 -7.66
N PRO A 145 -21.09 -5.56 -7.33
CA PRO A 145 -20.86 -6.67 -8.23
C PRO A 145 -22.15 -7.43 -8.55
N SER A 146 -22.25 -7.96 -9.77
CA SER A 146 -23.25 -8.98 -10.15
C SER A 146 -22.98 -10.36 -9.52
N GLY A 147 -21.78 -10.58 -8.98
CA GLY A 147 -21.34 -11.83 -8.35
C GLY A 147 -20.87 -12.91 -9.34
N VAL A 148 -20.98 -12.69 -10.64
CA VAL A 148 -20.59 -13.67 -11.67
C VAL A 148 -19.08 -13.66 -11.88
N TYR A 149 -18.43 -14.82 -11.82
CA TYR A 149 -17.00 -14.96 -12.13
C TYR A 149 -16.76 -15.14 -13.63
N HIS A 150 -15.85 -14.36 -14.22
CA HIS A 150 -15.56 -14.37 -15.67
C HIS A 150 -14.21 -14.98 -16.04
N GLY A 151 -13.48 -15.54 -15.07
CA GLY A 151 -12.12 -16.03 -15.27
C GLY A 151 -11.07 -14.97 -15.01
N ALA A 152 -9.88 -15.42 -14.61
CA ALA A 152 -8.76 -14.53 -14.29
C ALA A 152 -7.44 -15.04 -14.90
N ALA A 153 -6.44 -14.16 -14.94
CA ALA A 153 -5.05 -14.49 -15.10
C ALA A 153 -4.32 -14.12 -13.80
N ILE A 154 -3.26 -14.85 -13.49
CA ILE A 154 -2.45 -14.63 -12.29
C ILE A 154 -0.97 -14.65 -12.62
N THR A 155 -0.27 -13.59 -12.23
CA THR A 155 1.20 -13.51 -12.22
C THR A 155 1.68 -13.38 -10.79
N ALA A 156 2.93 -13.79 -10.54
CA ALA A 156 3.52 -13.79 -9.22
C ALA A 156 4.96 -13.26 -9.29
N SER A 157 5.37 -12.53 -8.26
CA SER A 157 6.77 -12.22 -7.98
C SER A 157 7.10 -12.61 -6.55
N TYR A 158 8.29 -13.18 -6.36
CA TYR A 158 8.77 -13.61 -5.05
C TYR A 158 10.02 -12.83 -4.65
N ASP A 159 10.04 -12.36 -3.41
CA ASP A 159 11.22 -11.80 -2.77
C ASP A 159 11.73 -12.77 -1.69
N PRO A 160 12.90 -13.43 -1.90
CA PRO A 160 13.45 -14.39 -0.96
C PRO A 160 13.94 -13.75 0.35
N ILE A 161 14.30 -12.46 0.34
CA ILE A 161 14.85 -11.78 1.52
C ILE A 161 13.74 -11.55 2.53
N SER A 162 12.59 -11.08 2.05
CA SER A 162 11.41 -10.87 2.89
C SER A 162 10.53 -12.13 2.99
N GLN A 163 10.75 -13.18 2.20
CA GLN A 163 9.83 -14.33 2.08
C GLN A 163 8.40 -13.86 1.77
N HIS A 164 8.31 -12.99 0.77
CA HIS A 164 7.08 -12.35 0.33
C HIS A 164 6.74 -12.81 -1.08
N THR A 165 5.52 -13.31 -1.26
CA THR A 165 4.94 -13.52 -2.59
C THR A 165 3.86 -12.48 -2.88
N LEU A 166 4.04 -11.75 -3.98
CA LEU A 166 3.06 -10.81 -4.52
C LEU A 166 2.40 -11.43 -5.75
N PHE A 167 1.08 -11.55 -5.71
CA PHE A 167 0.25 -11.93 -6.85
C PHE A 167 -0.45 -10.72 -7.47
N PHE A 168 -0.53 -10.69 -8.80
CA PHE A 168 -1.46 -9.84 -9.53
C PHE A 168 -2.53 -10.72 -10.16
N VAL A 169 -3.79 -10.45 -9.83
CA VAL A 169 -4.95 -11.17 -10.38
C VAL A 169 -5.74 -10.21 -11.24
N VAL A 170 -5.84 -10.52 -12.54
CA VAL A 170 -6.45 -9.65 -13.56
C VAL A 170 -7.46 -10.44 -14.39
N PRO A 171 -8.34 -9.79 -15.19
CA PRO A 171 -9.24 -10.51 -16.09
C PRO A 171 -8.48 -11.48 -17.01
N GLY A 172 -9.02 -12.68 -17.19
CA GLY A 172 -8.40 -13.74 -17.97
C GLY A 172 -9.34 -14.93 -18.12
N ASN A 173 -8.79 -16.13 -18.30
CA ASN A 173 -9.56 -17.32 -18.64
C ASN A 173 -9.37 -18.50 -17.67
N LYS A 174 -8.53 -18.37 -16.64
CA LYS A 174 -8.31 -19.45 -15.69
C LYS A 174 -9.49 -19.56 -14.73
N PRO A 175 -9.89 -20.78 -14.34
CA PRO A 175 -10.93 -20.99 -13.35
C PRO A 175 -10.48 -20.54 -11.96
N LEU A 176 -11.43 -20.16 -11.12
CA LEU A 176 -11.20 -19.67 -9.76
C LEU A 176 -10.37 -20.66 -8.92
N THR A 177 -10.65 -21.96 -9.03
CA THR A 177 -9.95 -23.02 -8.30
C THR A 177 -8.45 -23.05 -8.59
N GLU A 178 -8.03 -22.80 -9.83
CA GLU A 178 -6.62 -22.75 -10.20
C GLU A 178 -5.93 -21.53 -9.59
N ILE A 179 -6.60 -20.37 -9.61
CA ILE A 179 -6.12 -19.13 -9.00
C ILE A 179 -5.89 -19.33 -7.49
N LEU A 180 -6.89 -19.85 -6.80
CA LEU A 180 -6.84 -20.10 -5.35
C LEU A 180 -5.79 -21.14 -4.99
N THR A 181 -5.64 -22.20 -5.79
CA THR A 181 -4.60 -23.23 -5.56
C THR A 181 -3.20 -22.63 -5.58
N ARG A 182 -2.92 -21.73 -6.53
CA ARG A 182 -1.62 -21.05 -6.61
C ARG A 182 -1.38 -20.15 -5.41
N ILE A 183 -2.38 -19.36 -5.01
CA ILE A 183 -2.25 -18.44 -3.86
C ILE A 183 -2.09 -19.22 -2.56
N ASN A 184 -2.91 -20.26 -2.33
CA ASN A 184 -2.84 -21.07 -1.13
C ASN A 184 -1.52 -21.85 -1.02
N SER A 185 -0.93 -22.25 -2.15
CA SER A 185 0.40 -22.88 -2.17
C SER A 185 1.51 -21.94 -1.69
N ALA A 186 1.41 -20.63 -1.96
CA ALA A 186 2.34 -19.63 -1.44
C ALA A 186 2.13 -19.39 0.05
N VAL A 187 0.88 -19.34 0.51
CA VAL A 187 0.53 -19.21 1.94
C VAL A 187 1.17 -20.32 2.78
N ALA A 188 1.33 -21.53 2.25
CA ALA A 188 1.97 -22.63 2.97
C ALA A 188 3.51 -22.48 3.12
N LYS A 189 4.14 -21.61 2.33
CA LYS A 189 5.61 -21.51 2.21
C LYS A 189 6.16 -20.16 2.66
N ASP A 190 5.38 -19.11 2.47
CA ASP A 190 5.82 -17.74 2.60
C ASP A 190 5.29 -17.12 3.88
N THR A 191 6.03 -16.16 4.42
CA THR A 191 5.64 -15.46 5.64
C THR A 191 4.53 -14.45 5.37
N TYR A 192 4.57 -13.81 4.20
CA TYR A 192 3.64 -12.76 3.82
C TYR A 192 3.23 -12.94 2.36
N VAL A 193 1.91 -12.94 2.12
CA VAL A 193 1.34 -13.05 0.77
C VAL A 193 0.46 -11.85 0.52
N GLN A 194 0.75 -11.12 -0.55
CA GLN A 194 -0.08 -10.01 -1.02
C GLN A 194 -0.73 -10.37 -2.34
N VAL A 195 -1.99 -10.00 -2.51
CA VAL A 195 -2.74 -10.15 -3.74
C VAL A 195 -3.29 -8.80 -4.16
N LYS A 196 -2.86 -8.30 -5.31
CA LYS A 196 -3.42 -7.12 -5.96
C LYS A 196 -4.42 -7.58 -7.02
N ILE A 197 -5.70 -7.40 -6.73
CA ILE A 197 -6.83 -7.87 -7.53
C ILE A 197 -7.34 -6.71 -8.37
N SER A 198 -7.45 -6.90 -9.68
CA SER A 198 -8.10 -5.94 -10.59
C SER A 198 -9.54 -5.68 -10.14
N ALA A 199 -9.87 -4.41 -9.88
CA ALA A 199 -11.17 -3.95 -9.40
C ALA A 199 -12.23 -3.88 -10.52
N VAL A 200 -12.24 -4.88 -11.40
CA VAL A 200 -13.13 -5.00 -12.56
C VAL A 200 -14.19 -6.06 -12.27
N GLU A 201 -15.35 -5.91 -12.89
CA GLU A 201 -16.45 -6.86 -12.79
C GLU A 201 -16.01 -8.30 -13.11
N GLY A 202 -16.54 -9.22 -12.32
CA GLY A 202 -16.30 -10.66 -12.40
C GLY A 202 -14.89 -11.16 -12.07
N VAL A 203 -14.02 -10.28 -11.55
CA VAL A 203 -12.76 -10.67 -10.92
C VAL A 203 -12.75 -10.27 -9.45
N ALA A 204 -13.00 -8.99 -9.15
CA ALA A 204 -12.78 -8.41 -7.84
C ALA A 204 -13.53 -9.14 -6.71
N ALA A 205 -14.86 -9.22 -6.80
CA ALA A 205 -15.69 -9.76 -5.73
C ALA A 205 -15.54 -11.29 -5.54
N PRO A 206 -15.58 -12.15 -6.59
CA PRO A 206 -15.40 -13.58 -6.39
C PRO A 206 -14.03 -13.95 -5.82
N ILE A 207 -12.96 -13.28 -6.27
CA ILE A 207 -11.61 -13.50 -5.75
C ILE A 207 -11.51 -13.00 -4.31
N HIS A 208 -12.07 -11.82 -4.01
CA HIS A 208 -12.07 -11.27 -2.66
C HIS A 208 -12.74 -12.20 -1.65
N HIS A 209 -13.97 -12.64 -1.91
CA HIS A 209 -14.69 -13.52 -0.97
C HIS A 209 -13.92 -14.83 -0.73
N ALA A 210 -13.41 -15.45 -1.80
CA ALA A 210 -12.64 -16.67 -1.67
C ALA A 210 -11.32 -16.47 -0.91
N LEU A 211 -10.65 -15.32 -1.06
CA LEU A 211 -9.46 -15.00 -0.28
C LEU A 211 -9.78 -14.68 1.17
N ALA A 212 -10.91 -14.02 1.46
CA ALA A 212 -11.37 -13.77 2.81
C ALA A 212 -11.63 -15.08 3.57
N GLU A 213 -12.21 -16.10 2.93
CA GLU A 213 -12.36 -17.46 3.48
C GLU A 213 -11.00 -18.12 3.76
N LEU A 214 -9.97 -17.78 2.98
CA LEU A 214 -8.58 -18.19 3.22
C LEU A 214 -7.85 -17.27 4.23
N GLY A 215 -8.57 -16.41 4.95
CA GLY A 215 -8.00 -15.56 5.99
C GLY A 215 -7.20 -14.36 5.49
N PHE A 216 -7.32 -14.00 4.20
CA PHE A 216 -6.81 -12.72 3.72
C PHE A 216 -7.70 -11.57 4.18
N LYS A 217 -7.12 -10.39 4.32
CA LYS A 217 -7.83 -9.15 4.66
C LYS A 217 -7.62 -8.12 3.58
N ALA A 218 -8.65 -7.34 3.26
CA ALA A 218 -8.51 -6.16 2.43
C ALA A 218 -7.77 -5.06 3.20
N THR A 219 -6.69 -4.52 2.62
CA THR A 219 -5.80 -3.58 3.31
C THR A 219 -5.54 -2.29 2.56
N GLY A 220 -5.99 -2.22 1.31
CA GLY A 220 -5.83 -1.03 0.52
C GLY A 220 -6.51 -1.10 -0.83
N PHE A 221 -6.42 0.02 -1.53
CA PHE A 221 -6.91 0.22 -2.87
C PHE A 221 -5.95 1.15 -3.61
N LEU A 222 -5.45 0.72 -4.76
CA LEU A 222 -4.41 1.43 -5.51
C LEU A 222 -4.94 1.80 -6.90
N PRO A 223 -5.34 3.07 -7.12
CA PRO A 223 -5.85 3.52 -8.41
C PRO A 223 -4.84 3.37 -9.55
N GLY A 224 -5.29 2.78 -10.65
CA GLY A 224 -4.55 2.50 -11.86
C GLY A 224 -3.26 1.72 -11.65
N TRP A 225 -3.17 0.92 -10.59
CA TRP A 225 -1.93 0.21 -10.29
C TRP A 225 -1.62 -0.90 -11.30
N ILE A 226 -2.64 -1.55 -11.84
CA ILE A 226 -2.48 -2.71 -12.73
C ILE A 226 -2.44 -2.24 -14.19
N LYS A 227 -1.40 -2.67 -14.92
CA LYS A 227 -1.29 -2.47 -16.37
C LYS A 227 -1.49 -3.80 -17.09
N ARG A 228 -2.45 -3.86 -18.00
CA ARG A 228 -2.79 -5.06 -18.79
C ARG A 228 -2.89 -4.68 -20.26
N GLY A 229 -1.75 -4.74 -20.95
CA GLY A 229 -1.63 -4.26 -22.33
C GLY A 229 -1.96 -2.75 -22.40
N PRO A 230 -2.99 -2.33 -23.17
CA PRO A 230 -3.42 -0.94 -23.22
C PRO A 230 -4.29 -0.53 -22.04
N PHE A 231 -4.80 -1.48 -21.25
CA PHE A 231 -5.72 -1.20 -20.15
C PHE A 231 -5.00 -0.88 -18.84
N ILE A 232 -5.66 -0.06 -18.05
CA ILE A 232 -5.23 0.38 -16.72
C ILE A 232 -6.37 0.06 -15.77
N ASP A 233 -6.11 -0.83 -14.82
CA ASP A 233 -7.09 -1.28 -13.84
C ASP A 233 -6.66 -0.79 -12.44
N ASP A 234 -7.64 -0.42 -11.63
CA ASP A 234 -7.42 -0.15 -10.21
C ASP A 234 -7.27 -1.47 -9.45
N ALA A 235 -6.52 -1.48 -8.34
CA ALA A 235 -6.25 -2.70 -7.59
C ALA A 235 -6.85 -2.66 -6.19
N LEU A 236 -7.70 -3.63 -5.85
CA LEU A 236 -7.99 -3.98 -4.46
C LEU A 236 -6.81 -4.79 -3.91
N VAL A 237 -6.27 -4.37 -2.78
CA VAL A 237 -5.12 -5.03 -2.14
C VAL A 237 -5.63 -5.89 -1.00
N MET A 238 -5.30 -7.18 -1.05
CA MET A 238 -5.49 -8.09 0.07
C MET A 238 -4.16 -8.66 0.53
N GLU A 239 -4.06 -8.94 1.82
CA GLU A 239 -2.86 -9.56 2.40
C GLU A 239 -3.21 -10.69 3.36
N ARG A 240 -2.24 -11.58 3.54
CA ARG A 240 -2.20 -12.53 4.64
C ARG A 240 -0.79 -12.63 5.16
N THR A 241 -0.63 -12.52 6.47
CA THR A 241 0.62 -12.78 7.18
C THR A 241 0.47 -14.05 8.03
N ASN A 242 1.50 -14.90 8.01
CA ASN A 242 1.56 -16.13 8.80
C ASN A 242 2.34 -15.97 10.09
N VAL A 243 2.84 -14.76 10.38
CA VAL A 243 3.49 -14.44 11.65
C VAL A 243 2.57 -13.61 12.53
N GLY A 244 2.66 -13.84 13.84
CA GLY A 244 2.11 -12.90 14.81
C GLY A 244 2.89 -11.60 14.77
N LEU A 245 2.19 -10.47 14.76
CA LEU A 245 2.78 -9.14 14.87
C LEU A 245 2.35 -8.50 16.19
N ASP A 246 3.28 -7.82 16.85
CA ASP A 246 2.97 -7.01 18.02
C ASP A 246 2.35 -5.68 17.57
N ALA A 247 1.02 -5.55 17.75
CA ALA A 247 0.30 -4.32 17.43
C ALA A 247 0.80 -3.09 18.22
N GLY A 248 1.46 -3.30 19.37
CA GLY A 248 2.12 -2.26 20.14
C GLY A 248 3.34 -1.66 19.44
N LYS A 249 3.92 -2.33 18.45
CA LYS A 249 5.10 -1.86 17.71
C LYS A 249 4.77 -1.23 16.36
N ILE A 250 3.48 -1.18 16.00
CA ILE A 250 3.03 -0.60 14.74
C ILE A 250 2.61 0.86 14.99
N HIS A 251 3.47 1.80 14.58
CA HIS A 251 3.20 3.22 14.74
C HIS A 251 2.67 3.84 13.43
N LEU A 252 1.41 4.25 13.46
CA LEU A 252 0.73 4.87 12.32
C LEU A 252 0.49 6.36 12.57
N LEU A 253 0.71 7.18 11.55
CA LEU A 253 0.41 8.61 11.55
C LEU A 253 -0.69 8.95 10.54
N GLY A 254 -1.36 10.08 10.78
CA GLY A 254 -2.24 10.74 9.81
C GLY A 254 -3.19 9.80 9.06
N SER A 255 -3.08 9.82 7.74
CA SER A 255 -3.90 9.02 6.81
C SER A 255 -3.78 7.52 7.05
N ALA A 256 -2.61 7.04 7.48
CA ALA A 256 -2.39 5.62 7.71
C ALA A 256 -3.19 5.05 8.89
N ARG A 257 -3.49 5.89 9.91
CA ARG A 257 -4.33 5.45 11.05
C ARG A 257 -5.75 5.18 10.62
N GLU A 258 -6.33 6.13 9.89
CA GLU A 258 -7.71 6.02 9.44
C GLU A 258 -7.85 4.91 8.40
N LEU A 259 -6.86 4.75 7.51
CA LEU A 259 -6.75 3.59 6.63
C LEU A 259 -6.82 2.28 7.41
N ALA A 260 -5.97 2.11 8.43
CA ALA A 260 -5.93 0.88 9.23
C ALA A 260 -7.26 0.59 9.93
N ARG A 261 -7.90 1.64 10.49
CA ARG A 261 -9.24 1.53 11.09
C ARG A 261 -10.28 1.06 10.08
N LYS A 262 -10.26 1.63 8.87
CA LYS A 262 -11.18 1.29 7.78
C LYS A 262 -10.94 -0.11 7.22
N ALA A 263 -9.70 -0.60 7.27
CA ALA A 263 -9.33 -1.97 6.97
C ALA A 263 -9.59 -2.96 8.13
N GLY A 264 -10.22 -2.52 9.22
CA GLY A 264 -10.61 -3.38 10.34
C GLY A 264 -9.46 -3.77 11.27
N TYR A 265 -8.35 -3.03 11.26
CA TYR A 265 -7.24 -3.25 12.18
C TYR A 265 -7.42 -2.49 13.50
N ASN A 266 -7.32 -3.23 14.61
CA ASN A 266 -7.25 -2.68 15.95
C ASN A 266 -5.78 -2.39 16.31
N ILE A 267 -5.23 -1.27 15.82
CA ILE A 267 -3.84 -0.87 16.11
C ILE A 267 -3.85 0.25 17.15
N VAL A 268 -3.05 0.07 18.21
CA VAL A 268 -3.27 0.73 19.52
C VAL A 268 -2.31 1.89 19.80
N GLN A 269 -1.29 2.18 18.99
CA GLN A 269 -0.31 3.22 19.35
C GLN A 269 -0.37 4.51 18.54
N TYR A 270 -0.72 5.58 19.26
CA TYR A 270 -0.66 6.97 18.82
C TYR A 270 0.74 7.53 19.11
N ALA A 271 1.54 7.74 18.06
CA ALA A 271 2.76 8.53 18.21
C ALA A 271 2.38 10.02 18.34
N ASN A 272 2.03 10.44 19.56
CA ASN A 272 2.00 11.83 20.03
C ASN A 272 2.05 11.86 21.57
N GLY A 273 3.24 11.73 22.15
CA GLY A 273 3.70 12.37 23.41
C GLY A 273 2.84 12.34 24.69
N THR A 274 1.71 11.66 24.77
CA THR A 274 0.86 11.58 25.96
C THR A 274 0.68 10.11 26.32
N LYS A 275 1.06 9.78 27.56
CA LYS A 275 0.99 8.42 28.11
C LYS A 275 -0.41 7.83 27.90
N PRO A 276 -0.54 6.54 27.55
CA PRO A 276 -1.80 5.85 27.77
C PRO A 276 -2.02 5.76 29.29
N GLU A 277 -3.01 6.50 29.81
CA GLU A 277 -3.64 6.11 31.06
C GLU A 277 -4.50 4.88 30.76
N LEU A 278 -4.12 3.77 31.39
CA LEU A 278 -4.95 2.57 31.47
C LEU A 278 -6.19 2.92 32.30
N SER A 279 -7.37 3.01 31.68
CA SER A 279 -8.61 2.73 32.40
C SER A 279 -9.03 1.29 32.10
N ARG A 280 -9.09 0.48 33.16
CA ARG A 280 -9.74 -0.83 33.14
C ARG A 280 -11.24 -0.62 33.13
N ALA A 281 -11.94 -1.41 32.32
CA ALA A 281 -13.25 -1.96 32.63
C ALA A 281 -13.22 -3.43 32.20
#